data_AF-T1ERG8-F1
#
_entry.id   AF-T1ERG8-F1
#
_cell.length_a   1.000
_cell.length_b   1.000
_cell.length_c   1.000
_cell.angle_alpha   90.00
_cell.angle_beta   90.00
_cell.angle_gamma   90.00
#
_symmetry.space_group_name_H-M   'P 1'
#
loop_
_entity.id
_entity.type
_entity.pdbx_description
1 polymer ?
#
loop_
_entity_poly.entity_id
_entity_poly.type
_entity_poly.pdbx_seq_one_letter_code
_entity_poly.pdbx_strand_id
1 'polypeptide(L)'
;MTSGNSKKMCQFDGVPPYYLPKWRYLSLDNKLPVRKSVLDGVLNLYLGDGNIGTSPWIKNKHLDFNLLDPLMLQQPCDREYDSLRDPYLKCYFANARHLRQLYKQGLITREGKTISCLREYNMYRAYIHATNLDIIRTLHVQNECEDTKRLVMTTLMKAKALPKEDYENQCGNNTLYRRYSDALRMEIKDICERAENEFETTPFFREYCEGERQSLLKFRQMLLNDIKKKALIRLQKLQQYEHNQTKFWKHWQKHTNSQVQNRADELVREHVLKYERCKNIKEYMDLSLYRQRKMGDVVQKGKEQHENKLKKSMRKVGQRVCLKSQRQYPLSATCPYS
;
A
#
# COMPACT_ATOMS: atom_id res chain seq x y z
N MET A 1 -15.55 -43.19 -16.73
CA MET A 1 -16.81 -42.56 -17.21
C MET A 1 -16.97 -41.22 -16.53
N THR A 2 -16.44 -40.15 -17.12
CA THR A 2 -16.82 -38.77 -16.81
C THR A 2 -16.67 -37.98 -18.10
N SER A 3 -17.81 -37.70 -18.72
CA SER A 3 -17.94 -36.99 -19.99
C SER A 3 -17.44 -35.56 -19.84
N GLY A 4 -16.28 -35.26 -20.43
CA GLY A 4 -15.84 -33.89 -20.67
C GLY A 4 -16.77 -33.24 -21.70
N ASN A 5 -17.80 -32.56 -21.23
CA ASN A 5 -18.59 -31.62 -22.03
C ASN A 5 -17.69 -30.42 -22.36
N SER A 6 -16.89 -30.55 -23.42
CA SER A 6 -16.35 -29.39 -24.10
C SER A 6 -17.53 -28.63 -24.69
N LYS A 7 -17.89 -27.51 -24.06
CA LYS A 7 -18.67 -26.46 -24.71
C LYS A 7 -17.88 -26.06 -25.94
N LYS A 8 -18.18 -26.66 -27.10
CA LYS A 8 -17.76 -26.13 -28.39
C LYS A 8 -18.34 -24.73 -28.47
N MET A 9 -17.46 -23.74 -28.32
CA MET A 9 -17.77 -22.36 -28.68
C MET A 9 -18.33 -22.41 -30.09
N CYS A 10 -19.58 -21.99 -30.24
CA CYS A 10 -20.18 -21.76 -31.54
C CYS A 10 -19.26 -20.79 -32.28
N GLN A 11 -18.55 -21.27 -33.30
CA GLN A 11 -17.91 -20.42 -34.30
C GLN A 11 -19.05 -19.66 -34.99
N PHE A 12 -19.27 -18.42 -34.57
CA PHE A 12 -20.34 -17.56 -35.09
C PHE A 12 -19.91 -16.95 -36.42
N ASP A 13 -19.86 -17.79 -37.45
CA ASP A 13 -19.63 -17.39 -38.85
C ASP A 13 -20.86 -16.71 -39.49
N GLY A 14 -21.80 -16.20 -38.69
CA GLY A 14 -23.07 -15.64 -39.17
C GLY A 14 -24.00 -16.65 -39.84
N VAL A 15 -23.75 -17.96 -39.65
CA VAL A 15 -24.51 -19.02 -40.30
C VAL A 15 -25.62 -19.52 -39.37
N PRO A 16 -26.89 -19.60 -39.83
CA PRO A 16 -28.00 -20.12 -39.02
C PRO A 16 -27.71 -21.53 -38.49
N PRO A 17 -28.18 -21.89 -37.29
CA PRO A 17 -28.07 -23.26 -36.81
C PRO A 17 -28.73 -24.23 -37.82
N TYR A 18 -28.07 -25.37 -38.08
CA TYR A 18 -28.52 -26.43 -39.02
C TYR A 18 -28.49 -26.08 -40.52
N TYR A 19 -27.56 -25.23 -40.95
CA TYR A 19 -27.36 -24.93 -42.36
C TYR A 19 -26.88 -26.14 -43.18
N LEU A 20 -27.30 -26.22 -44.44
CA LEU A 20 -26.78 -27.21 -45.38
C LEU A 20 -25.27 -26.97 -45.62
N PRO A 21 -24.41 -28.01 -45.75
CA PRO A 21 -22.96 -27.86 -45.88
C PRO A 21 -22.50 -26.87 -46.96
N LYS A 22 -23.28 -26.74 -48.05
CA LYS A 22 -22.99 -25.81 -49.16
C LYS A 22 -23.44 -24.36 -48.91
N TRP A 23 -24.28 -24.11 -47.90
CA TRP A 23 -24.82 -22.79 -47.58
C TRP A 23 -23.74 -21.75 -47.28
N ARG A 24 -22.61 -22.18 -46.69
CA ARG A 24 -21.47 -21.31 -46.41
C ARG A 24 -20.88 -20.69 -47.69
N TYR A 25 -20.83 -21.46 -48.77
CA TYR A 25 -20.19 -21.08 -50.03
C TYR A 25 -21.16 -20.53 -51.09
N LEU A 26 -22.46 -20.59 -50.83
CA LEU A 26 -23.46 -20.00 -51.72
C LEU A 26 -23.42 -18.47 -51.63
N SER A 27 -23.34 -17.81 -52.79
CA SER A 27 -23.52 -16.36 -52.91
C SER A 27 -24.89 -15.95 -52.35
N LEU A 28 -25.01 -14.71 -51.87
CA LEU A 28 -26.26 -14.18 -51.28
C LEU A 28 -27.45 -14.25 -52.26
N ASP A 29 -27.17 -14.23 -53.56
CA ASP A 29 -28.14 -14.37 -54.65
C ASP A 29 -28.84 -15.74 -54.63
N ASN A 30 -28.11 -16.78 -54.23
CA ASN A 30 -28.59 -18.17 -54.23
C ASN A 30 -29.22 -18.60 -52.89
N LYS A 31 -29.15 -17.73 -51.87
CA LYS A 31 -29.67 -18.00 -50.51
C LYS A 31 -31.15 -17.66 -50.36
N LEU A 32 -31.76 -16.98 -51.34
CA LEU A 32 -33.21 -16.78 -51.39
C LEU A 32 -33.82 -17.72 -52.42
N PRO A 33 -34.94 -18.39 -52.11
CA PRO A 33 -35.72 -19.11 -53.10
C PRO A 33 -36.46 -18.10 -53.98
N VAL A 34 -35.77 -17.50 -54.94
CA VAL A 34 -36.43 -16.75 -56.01
C VAL A 34 -37.18 -17.80 -56.84
N ARG A 35 -38.51 -17.82 -56.78
CA ARG A 35 -39.31 -18.66 -57.68
C ARG A 35 -38.85 -18.33 -59.11
N LYS A 36 -38.46 -19.34 -59.89
CA LYS A 36 -38.12 -19.21 -61.32
C LYS A 36 -39.33 -18.83 -62.20
N SER A 37 -40.33 -18.17 -61.65
CA SER A 37 -41.60 -17.84 -62.30
C SER A 37 -41.81 -16.33 -62.30
N VAL A 38 -40.99 -15.61 -63.07
CA VAL A 38 -41.51 -14.47 -63.83
C VAL A 38 -40.85 -14.54 -65.19
N LEU A 39 -41.53 -15.23 -66.11
CA LEU A 39 -41.31 -15.05 -67.53
C LEU A 39 -41.62 -13.57 -67.83
N ASP A 40 -40.62 -12.82 -68.29
CA ASP A 40 -40.70 -11.45 -68.85
C ASP A 40 -41.24 -10.29 -67.99
N GLY A 41 -41.12 -10.35 -66.65
CA GLY A 41 -41.59 -9.26 -65.78
C GLY A 41 -40.59 -8.88 -64.70
N VAL A 42 -40.16 -7.63 -64.71
CA VAL A 42 -39.30 -7.00 -63.70
C VAL A 42 -39.81 -7.36 -62.29
N LEU A 43 -38.97 -8.05 -61.52
CA LEU A 43 -39.27 -8.40 -60.14
C LEU A 43 -39.18 -7.10 -59.32
N ASN A 44 -40.33 -6.49 -59.02
CA ASN A 44 -40.42 -5.25 -58.26
C ASN A 44 -40.00 -5.51 -56.81
N LEU A 45 -38.71 -5.29 -56.53
CA LEU A 45 -38.15 -5.42 -55.20
C LEU A 45 -38.13 -4.05 -54.52
N TYR A 46 -38.46 -4.03 -53.23
CA TYR A 46 -38.52 -2.83 -52.42
C TYR A 46 -37.35 -2.84 -51.44
N LEU A 47 -36.44 -1.86 -51.56
CA LEU A 47 -35.52 -1.53 -50.48
C LEU A 47 -36.28 -0.66 -49.46
N GLY A 48 -36.10 -0.91 -48.16
CA GLY A 48 -36.74 -0.15 -47.09
C GLY A 48 -36.48 1.37 -47.20
N ASP A 49 -37.46 2.17 -46.82
CA ASP A 49 -37.49 3.66 -46.89
C ASP A 49 -37.15 4.27 -48.27
N GLY A 50 -37.43 3.54 -49.36
CA GLY A 50 -37.15 3.94 -50.74
C GLY A 50 -38.02 5.06 -51.32
N ASN A 51 -38.32 6.09 -50.56
CA ASN A 51 -38.99 7.30 -51.07
C ASN A 51 -38.11 8.04 -52.08
N ILE A 52 -38.74 8.85 -52.93
CA ILE A 52 -38.01 9.72 -53.86
C ILE A 52 -37.12 10.69 -53.06
N GLY A 53 -35.85 10.78 -53.46
CA GLY A 53 -34.84 11.60 -52.80
C GLY A 53 -34.35 11.06 -51.46
N THR A 54 -34.60 9.78 -51.15
CA THR A 54 -33.92 9.08 -50.05
C THR A 54 -33.00 7.99 -50.58
N SER A 55 -31.73 8.07 -50.18
CA SER A 55 -30.79 6.97 -50.36
C SER A 55 -31.25 5.78 -49.49
N PRO A 56 -31.35 4.56 -50.05
CA PRO A 56 -31.66 3.35 -49.28
C PRO A 56 -30.50 2.93 -48.36
N TRP A 57 -29.30 3.47 -48.62
CA TRP A 57 -28.12 3.26 -47.79
C TRP A 57 -28.21 4.13 -46.53
N ILE A 58 -27.94 3.52 -45.37
CA ILE A 58 -28.04 4.18 -44.06
C ILE A 58 -27.19 5.46 -44.09
N LYS A 59 -27.80 6.60 -43.72
CA LYS A 59 -27.17 7.93 -43.62
C LYS A 59 -26.17 7.98 -42.46
N ASN A 60 -25.15 7.13 -42.46
CA ASN A 60 -24.00 7.40 -41.62
C ASN A 60 -23.22 8.55 -42.27
N LYS A 61 -23.21 9.71 -41.62
CA LYS A 61 -22.53 10.95 -42.03
C LYS A 61 -21.01 10.82 -42.30
N HIS A 62 -20.46 9.62 -42.22
CA HIS A 62 -19.03 9.31 -42.35
C HIS A 62 -18.72 8.26 -43.43
N LEU A 63 -19.72 7.81 -44.20
CA LEU A 63 -19.58 6.67 -45.12
C LEU A 63 -19.42 7.05 -46.60
N ASP A 64 -19.15 8.32 -46.92
CA ASP A 64 -18.88 8.70 -48.32
C ASP A 64 -17.52 8.17 -48.80
N PHE A 65 -16.57 7.89 -47.90
CA PHE A 65 -15.33 7.16 -48.19
C PHE A 65 -14.84 6.41 -46.95
N ASN A 66 -14.94 5.08 -46.93
CA ASN A 66 -14.29 4.28 -45.88
C ASN A 66 -12.84 4.00 -46.29
N LEU A 67 -11.90 4.83 -45.84
CA LEU A 67 -10.47 4.66 -46.10
C LEU A 67 -9.88 3.38 -45.46
N LEU A 68 -10.62 2.73 -44.56
CA LEU A 68 -10.24 1.47 -43.93
C LEU A 68 -10.65 0.23 -44.75
N ASP A 69 -11.31 0.42 -45.89
CA ASP A 69 -11.70 -0.64 -46.81
C ASP A 69 -10.83 -0.61 -48.09
N PRO A 70 -9.64 -1.25 -48.08
CA PRO A 70 -8.71 -1.24 -49.20
C PRO A 70 -9.23 -1.94 -50.46
N LEU A 71 -10.33 -2.69 -50.36
CA LEU A 71 -10.98 -3.38 -51.49
C LEU A 71 -12.31 -2.73 -51.90
N MET A 72 -12.72 -1.64 -51.23
CA MET A 72 -13.99 -0.94 -51.46
C MET A 72 -15.24 -1.85 -51.48
N LEU A 73 -15.19 -2.99 -50.78
CA LEU A 73 -16.28 -3.98 -50.74
C LEU A 73 -17.53 -3.47 -50.00
N GLN A 74 -17.36 -2.51 -49.09
CA GLN A 74 -18.42 -1.86 -48.33
C GLN A 74 -19.01 -0.65 -49.07
N GLN A 75 -18.35 -0.18 -50.12
CA GLN A 75 -18.94 0.81 -51.01
C GLN A 75 -19.74 0.09 -52.09
N PRO A 76 -21.01 0.46 -52.32
CA PRO A 76 -21.66 0.14 -53.57
C PRO A 76 -20.98 0.98 -54.67
N CYS A 77 -19.81 0.52 -55.14
CA CYS A 77 -18.91 1.25 -56.04
C CYS A 77 -19.32 1.18 -57.52
N ASP A 78 -20.52 0.68 -57.80
CA ASP A 78 -21.18 0.77 -59.11
C ASP A 78 -22.34 1.77 -59.01
N ARG A 79 -22.05 3.07 -58.81
CA ARG A 79 -23.10 4.10 -58.93
C ARG A 79 -23.04 4.72 -60.32
N GLU A 80 -23.79 4.13 -61.24
CA GLU A 80 -24.49 4.97 -62.21
C GLU A 80 -25.36 5.94 -61.41
N TYR A 81 -25.28 7.23 -61.73
CA TYR A 81 -26.02 8.26 -61.00
C TYR A 81 -27.53 8.02 -61.12
N ASP A 82 -28.21 7.78 -59.99
CA ASP A 82 -29.66 7.61 -59.92
C ASP A 82 -30.33 8.90 -59.44
N SER A 83 -30.90 9.63 -60.41
CA SER A 83 -31.64 10.87 -60.16
C SER A 83 -32.82 10.71 -59.20
N LEU A 84 -33.49 9.54 -59.14
CA LEU A 84 -34.68 9.33 -58.30
C LEU A 84 -34.35 9.23 -56.82
N ARG A 85 -33.10 8.92 -56.48
CA ARG A 85 -32.61 8.77 -55.10
C ARG A 85 -31.83 9.99 -54.62
N ASP A 86 -31.62 10.98 -55.48
CA ASP A 86 -30.91 12.22 -55.13
C ASP A 86 -31.77 13.11 -54.20
N PRO A 87 -31.31 13.40 -52.96
CA PRO A 87 -32.03 14.28 -52.04
C PRO A 87 -32.24 15.69 -52.58
N TYR A 88 -31.35 16.20 -53.42
CA TYR A 88 -31.43 17.55 -53.98
C TYR A 88 -32.48 17.65 -55.10
N LEU A 89 -32.81 16.53 -55.75
CA LEU A 89 -33.86 16.46 -56.76
C LEU A 89 -35.26 16.18 -56.16
N LYS A 90 -35.37 16.04 -54.85
CA LYS A 90 -36.66 15.79 -54.18
C LYS A 90 -37.71 16.85 -54.51
N CYS A 91 -37.32 18.13 -54.52
CA CYS A 91 -38.22 19.24 -54.88
C CYS A 91 -38.65 19.19 -56.35
N TYR A 92 -37.76 18.74 -57.24
CA TYR A 92 -38.06 18.58 -58.66
C TYR A 92 -39.12 17.51 -58.89
N PHE A 93 -38.99 16.36 -58.20
CA PHE A 93 -39.94 15.26 -58.31
C PHE A 93 -41.20 15.43 -57.45
N ALA A 94 -41.26 16.42 -56.55
CA ALA A 94 -42.46 16.72 -55.76
C ALA A 94 -43.64 17.24 -56.62
N ASN A 95 -43.37 17.71 -57.84
CA ASN A 95 -44.40 18.17 -58.76
C ASN A 95 -45.31 17.00 -59.19
N ALA A 96 -46.62 17.15 -58.99
CA ALA A 96 -47.63 16.15 -59.35
C ALA A 96 -47.57 15.71 -60.83
N ARG A 97 -47.15 16.58 -61.74
CA ARG A 97 -46.94 16.23 -63.15
C ARG A 97 -45.80 15.23 -63.32
N HIS A 98 -44.69 15.44 -62.64
CA HIS A 98 -43.51 14.56 -62.70
C HIS A 98 -43.80 13.21 -62.03
N LEU A 99 -44.49 13.19 -60.88
CA LEU A 99 -44.90 11.95 -60.23
C LEU A 99 -45.80 11.09 -61.13
N ARG A 100 -46.77 11.69 -61.81
CA ARG A 100 -47.64 10.96 -62.75
C ARG A 100 -46.85 10.38 -63.91
N GLN A 101 -45.84 11.10 -64.40
CA GLN A 101 -44.98 10.62 -65.49
C GLN A 101 -44.09 9.46 -65.03
N LEU A 102 -43.44 9.59 -63.87
CA LEU A 102 -42.63 8.52 -63.29
C LEU A 102 -43.43 7.26 -62.99
N TYR A 103 -44.67 7.43 -62.51
CA TYR A 103 -45.58 6.30 -62.29
C TYR A 103 -45.97 5.61 -63.59
N LYS A 104 -46.28 6.39 -64.65
CA LYS A 104 -46.56 5.84 -65.99
C LYS A 104 -45.36 5.11 -66.59
N GLN A 105 -44.15 5.56 -66.28
CA GLN A 105 -42.90 4.94 -66.73
C GLN A 105 -42.51 3.70 -65.90
N GLY A 106 -43.25 3.38 -64.83
CA GLY A 106 -42.96 2.21 -63.99
C GLY A 106 -41.71 2.36 -63.13
N LEU A 107 -41.26 3.59 -62.87
CA LEU A 107 -40.08 3.87 -62.05
C LEU A 107 -40.42 4.04 -60.57
N ILE A 108 -41.67 4.41 -60.28
CA ILE A 108 -42.20 4.56 -58.93
C ILE A 108 -43.53 3.85 -58.77
N THR A 109 -43.84 3.44 -57.54
CA THR A 109 -45.15 2.91 -57.16
C THR A 109 -46.19 4.00 -56.94
N ARG A 110 -47.46 3.60 -56.76
CA ARG A 110 -48.55 4.51 -56.37
C ARG A 110 -48.27 5.22 -55.03
N GLU A 111 -47.47 4.60 -54.16
CA GLU A 111 -47.07 5.14 -52.86
C GLU A 111 -45.89 6.10 -52.96
N GLY A 112 -45.36 6.38 -54.16
CA GLY A 112 -44.21 7.26 -54.36
C GLY A 112 -42.87 6.62 -53.96
N LYS A 113 -42.83 5.28 -53.84
CA LYS A 113 -41.59 4.53 -53.61
C LYS A 113 -40.91 4.18 -54.92
N THR A 114 -39.60 4.34 -54.98
CA THR A 114 -38.75 3.96 -56.10
C THR A 114 -38.72 2.44 -56.26
N ILE A 115 -38.81 1.97 -57.50
CA ILE A 115 -38.68 0.54 -57.83
C ILE A 115 -37.19 0.24 -58.03
N SER A 116 -36.72 -0.87 -57.47
CA SER A 116 -35.31 -1.27 -57.58
C SER A 116 -35.16 -2.52 -58.43
N CYS A 117 -34.03 -2.63 -59.12
CA CYS A 117 -33.68 -3.85 -59.85
C CYS A 117 -33.12 -4.93 -58.90
N LEU A 118 -33.15 -6.19 -59.33
CA LEU A 118 -32.63 -7.33 -58.56
C LEU A 118 -31.15 -7.16 -58.18
N ARG A 119 -30.35 -6.55 -59.07
CA ARG A 119 -28.94 -6.25 -58.81
C ARG A 119 -28.79 -5.29 -57.62
N GLU A 120 -29.51 -4.17 -57.62
CA GLU A 120 -29.49 -3.20 -56.52
C GLU A 120 -29.97 -3.80 -55.19
N TYR A 121 -31.00 -4.64 -55.24
CA TYR A 121 -31.49 -5.34 -54.06
C TYR A 121 -30.43 -6.28 -53.46
N ASN A 122 -29.72 -7.03 -54.30
CA ASN A 122 -28.65 -7.93 -53.84
C ASN A 122 -27.46 -7.15 -53.28
N MET A 123 -27.08 -6.03 -53.90
CA MET A 123 -26.06 -5.13 -53.36
C MET A 123 -26.46 -4.57 -51.99
N TYR A 124 -27.71 -4.16 -51.82
CA TYR A 124 -28.22 -3.70 -50.54
C TYR A 124 -28.20 -4.78 -49.45
N ARG A 125 -28.56 -6.02 -49.81
CA ARG A 125 -28.44 -7.16 -48.88
C ARG A 125 -27.00 -7.44 -48.48
N ALA A 126 -26.06 -7.38 -49.42
CA ALA A 126 -24.64 -7.55 -49.14
C ALA A 126 -24.12 -6.47 -48.18
N TYR A 127 -24.52 -5.21 -48.40
CA TYR A 127 -24.20 -4.09 -47.53
C TYR A 127 -24.76 -4.27 -46.11
N ILE A 128 -26.06 -4.53 -45.96
CA ILE A 128 -26.69 -4.74 -44.64
C ILE A 128 -26.03 -5.90 -43.90
N HIS A 129 -25.70 -6.98 -44.62
CA HIS A 129 -24.98 -8.11 -44.04
C HIS A 129 -23.59 -7.72 -43.55
N ALA A 130 -22.81 -6.99 -44.35
CA ALA A 130 -21.50 -6.49 -43.94
C ALA A 130 -21.58 -5.56 -42.72
N THR A 131 -22.52 -4.61 -42.72
CA THR A 131 -22.73 -3.70 -41.59
C THR A 131 -23.12 -4.45 -40.31
N ASN A 132 -24.01 -5.45 -40.42
CA ASN A 132 -24.40 -6.27 -39.28
C ASN A 132 -23.24 -7.12 -38.74
N LEU A 133 -22.40 -7.67 -39.63
CA LEU A 133 -21.21 -8.39 -39.20
C LEU A 133 -20.23 -7.49 -38.44
N ASP A 134 -20.05 -6.24 -38.87
CA ASP A 134 -19.19 -5.28 -38.17
C ASP A 134 -19.76 -4.88 -36.80
N ILE A 135 -21.08 -4.70 -36.69
CA ILE A 135 -21.76 -4.47 -35.40
C ILE A 135 -21.58 -5.67 -34.47
N ILE A 136 -21.71 -6.90 -34.99
CA ILE A 136 -21.52 -8.12 -34.18
C ILE A 136 -20.06 -8.26 -33.74
N ARG A 137 -19.10 -8.00 -34.63
CA ARG A 137 -17.65 -8.04 -34.30
C ARG A 137 -17.29 -7.03 -33.22
N THR A 138 -17.77 -5.79 -33.35
CA THR A 138 -17.51 -4.73 -32.35
C THR A 138 -18.12 -5.07 -30.98
N LEU A 139 -19.33 -5.60 -30.95
CA LEU A 139 -19.95 -6.09 -29.71
C LEU A 139 -19.17 -7.26 -29.09
N HIS A 140 -18.64 -8.17 -29.92
CA HIS A 140 -17.85 -9.30 -29.44
C HIS A 140 -16.57 -8.83 -28.75
N VAL A 141 -15.82 -7.93 -29.39
CA VAL A 141 -14.62 -7.31 -28.84
C VAL A 141 -14.90 -6.60 -27.51
N GLN A 142 -16.01 -5.86 -27.43
CA GLN A 142 -16.40 -5.20 -26.18
C GLN A 142 -16.67 -6.21 -25.06
N ASN A 143 -17.36 -7.31 -25.36
CA ASN A 143 -17.63 -8.36 -24.38
C ASN A 143 -16.33 -9.04 -23.90
N GLU A 144 -15.37 -9.33 -24.78
CA GLU A 144 -14.07 -9.88 -24.39
C GLU A 144 -13.26 -8.90 -23.51
N CYS A 145 -13.30 -7.61 -23.82
CA CYS A 145 -12.68 -6.56 -23.00
C CYS A 145 -13.33 -6.46 -21.60
N GLU A 146 -14.65 -6.56 -21.51
CA GLU A 146 -15.36 -6.57 -20.23
C GLU A 146 -15.07 -7.83 -19.41
N ASP A 147 -14.97 -9.00 -20.05
CA ASP A 147 -14.66 -10.25 -19.37
C ASP A 147 -13.22 -10.28 -18.84
N THR A 148 -12.25 -9.74 -19.60
CA THR A 148 -10.87 -9.57 -19.12
C THR A 148 -10.79 -8.57 -17.95
N LYS A 149 -11.49 -7.43 -18.03
CA LYS A 149 -11.62 -6.45 -16.93
C LYS A 149 -12.19 -7.11 -15.66
N ARG A 150 -13.26 -7.91 -15.79
CA ARG A 150 -13.85 -8.66 -14.66
C ARG A 150 -12.88 -9.67 -14.06
N LEU A 151 -12.15 -10.42 -14.90
CA LEU A 151 -11.17 -11.39 -14.44
C LEU A 151 -10.07 -10.72 -13.62
N VAL A 152 -9.48 -9.63 -14.14
CA VAL A 152 -8.43 -8.84 -13.46
C VAL A 152 -8.93 -8.28 -12.13
N MET A 153 -10.15 -7.74 -12.09
CA MET A 153 -10.73 -7.21 -10.84
C MET A 153 -10.95 -8.33 -9.81
N THR A 154 -11.38 -9.51 -10.25
CA THR A 154 -11.61 -10.66 -9.37
C THR A 154 -10.29 -11.19 -8.79
N THR A 155 -9.23 -11.30 -9.58
CA THR A 155 -7.89 -11.68 -9.08
C THR A 155 -7.32 -10.62 -8.14
N LEU A 156 -7.51 -9.32 -8.42
CA LEU A 156 -7.13 -8.24 -7.51
C LEU A 156 -7.86 -8.29 -6.17
N MET A 157 -9.17 -8.58 -6.17
CA MET A 157 -9.94 -8.75 -4.94
C MET A 157 -9.48 -9.97 -4.16
N LYS A 158 -9.22 -11.11 -4.82
CA LYS A 158 -8.63 -12.29 -4.17
C LYS A 158 -7.26 -11.99 -3.56
N ALA A 159 -6.39 -11.28 -4.27
CA ALA A 159 -5.08 -10.88 -3.76
C ALA A 159 -5.17 -9.90 -2.57
N LYS A 160 -6.20 -9.05 -2.53
CA LYS A 160 -6.47 -8.13 -1.40
C LYS A 160 -7.15 -8.80 -0.21
N ALA A 161 -7.92 -9.85 -0.45
CA ALA A 161 -8.62 -10.63 0.58
C ALA A 161 -7.71 -11.66 1.27
N LEU A 162 -6.50 -11.89 0.74
CA LEU A 162 -5.47 -12.61 1.49
C LEU A 162 -5.21 -11.86 2.81
N PRO A 163 -5.33 -12.54 3.95
CA PRO A 163 -5.30 -11.90 5.26
C PRO A 163 -3.97 -11.17 5.46
N LYS A 164 -4.05 -9.91 5.90
CA LYS A 164 -2.91 -9.12 6.39
C LYS A 164 -2.34 -9.65 7.72
N GLU A 165 -2.93 -10.71 8.27
CA GLU A 165 -2.69 -11.18 9.64
C GLU A 165 -1.34 -11.88 9.85
N ASP A 166 -0.56 -12.13 8.79
CA ASP A 166 0.75 -12.79 8.93
C ASP A 166 1.97 -11.84 8.95
N TYR A 167 1.77 -10.51 8.99
CA TYR A 167 2.89 -9.59 9.18
C TYR A 167 3.40 -9.53 10.63
N GLU A 168 2.65 -10.06 11.60
CA GLU A 168 3.03 -10.06 13.02
C GLU A 168 3.46 -11.45 13.52
N ASN A 169 3.15 -12.53 12.80
CA ASN A 169 3.59 -13.88 13.16
C ASN A 169 4.86 -14.31 12.40
N GLN A 170 5.97 -13.91 13.03
CA GLN A 170 7.17 -14.72 13.23
C GLN A 170 8.19 -14.85 12.09
N CYS A 171 9.41 -14.55 12.52
CA CYS A 171 10.65 -15.04 11.97
C CYS A 171 10.57 -16.56 11.68
N GLY A 172 10.98 -16.97 10.48
CA GLY A 172 11.23 -18.37 10.18
C GLY A 172 10.68 -18.82 8.83
N ASN A 173 11.50 -18.68 7.79
CA ASN A 173 11.63 -19.69 6.72
C ASN A 173 10.37 -20.33 6.10
N ASN A 174 9.25 -19.62 5.96
CA ASN A 174 8.12 -20.17 5.22
C ASN A 174 8.35 -20.02 3.70
N THR A 175 9.24 -20.86 3.18
CA THR A 175 9.57 -21.01 1.74
C THR A 175 8.32 -21.27 0.88
N LEU A 176 7.27 -21.85 1.45
CA LEU A 176 5.98 -22.05 0.78
C LEU A 176 5.24 -20.75 0.49
N TYR A 177 5.20 -19.79 1.42
CA TYR A 177 4.51 -18.52 1.20
C TYR A 177 5.26 -17.65 0.17
N ARG A 178 6.59 -17.65 0.20
CA ARG A 178 7.41 -17.04 -0.86
C ARG A 178 7.15 -17.71 -2.20
N ARG A 179 7.24 -19.04 -2.29
CA ARG A 179 6.99 -19.78 -3.54
C ARG A 179 5.59 -19.56 -4.08
N TYR A 180 4.58 -19.47 -3.22
CA TYR A 180 3.20 -19.21 -3.62
C TYR A 180 2.99 -17.75 -4.06
N SER A 181 3.54 -16.77 -3.33
CA SER A 181 3.56 -15.35 -3.73
C SER A 181 4.30 -15.15 -5.05
N ASP A 182 5.45 -15.79 -5.22
CA ASP A 182 6.27 -15.69 -6.42
C ASP A 182 5.60 -16.39 -7.61
N ALA A 183 4.94 -17.54 -7.39
CA ALA A 183 4.09 -18.18 -8.40
C ALA A 183 2.93 -17.30 -8.85
N LEU A 184 2.22 -16.65 -7.91
CA LEU A 184 1.15 -15.69 -8.22
C LEU A 184 1.68 -14.46 -8.97
N ARG A 185 2.86 -13.95 -8.61
CA ARG A 185 3.51 -12.84 -9.34
C ARG A 185 3.90 -13.25 -10.75
N MET A 186 4.42 -14.45 -10.94
CA MET A 186 4.77 -15.00 -12.25
C MET A 186 3.53 -15.24 -13.10
N GLU A 187 2.45 -15.76 -12.53
CA GLU A 187 1.18 -15.98 -13.23
C GLU A 187 0.53 -14.66 -13.67
N ILE A 188 0.57 -13.63 -12.82
CA ILE A 188 0.15 -12.26 -13.19
C ILE A 188 1.03 -11.72 -14.32
N LYS A 189 2.35 -11.93 -14.26
CA LYS A 189 3.30 -11.49 -15.29
C LYS A 189 3.02 -12.16 -16.63
N ASP A 190 2.81 -13.47 -16.64
CA ASP A 190 2.49 -14.27 -17.84
C ASP A 190 1.15 -13.89 -18.46
N ILE A 191 0.15 -13.56 -17.64
CA ILE A 191 -1.15 -13.07 -18.12
C ILE A 191 -0.98 -11.68 -18.76
N CYS A 192 -0.20 -10.78 -18.15
CA CYS A 192 0.09 -9.47 -18.72
C CYS A 192 0.89 -9.56 -20.03
N GLU A 193 1.91 -10.40 -20.10
CA GLU A 193 2.72 -10.58 -21.32
C GLU A 193 1.92 -11.24 -22.45
N ARG A 194 1.04 -12.20 -22.16
CA ARG A 194 0.14 -12.77 -23.17
C ARG A 194 -0.85 -11.74 -23.70
N ALA A 195 -1.45 -10.95 -22.81
CA ALA A 195 -2.33 -9.87 -23.21
C ALA A 195 -1.57 -8.87 -24.11
N GLU A 196 -0.38 -8.41 -23.70
CA GLU A 196 0.45 -7.49 -24.49
C GLU A 196 0.78 -8.05 -25.89
N ASN A 197 1.13 -9.34 -26.00
CA ASN A 197 1.42 -9.99 -27.30
C ASN A 197 0.18 -10.15 -28.20
N GLU A 198 -1.00 -10.47 -27.64
CA GLU A 198 -2.26 -10.53 -28.40
C GLU A 198 -2.72 -9.13 -28.84
N PHE A 199 -2.45 -8.10 -28.03
CA PHE A 199 -2.74 -6.70 -28.38
C PHE A 199 -1.81 -6.16 -29.48
N GLU A 200 -0.52 -6.55 -29.51
CA GLU A 200 0.43 -6.04 -30.52
C GLU A 200 0.23 -6.64 -31.92
N THR A 201 -0.32 -7.86 -32.03
CA THR A 201 -0.50 -8.57 -33.30
C THR A 201 -1.72 -8.11 -34.11
N THR A 202 -2.64 -7.33 -33.51
CA THR A 202 -3.87 -6.90 -34.18
C THR A 202 -3.79 -5.41 -34.57
N PRO A 203 -3.58 -5.07 -35.86
CA PRO A 203 -3.32 -3.68 -36.28
C PRO A 203 -4.49 -2.70 -36.02
N PHE A 204 -5.73 -3.19 -36.01
CA PHE A 204 -6.92 -2.39 -35.70
C PHE A 204 -7.01 -1.97 -34.21
N PHE A 205 -6.44 -2.76 -33.31
CA PHE A 205 -6.45 -2.47 -31.87
C PHE A 205 -5.43 -1.41 -31.47
N ARG A 206 -4.41 -1.18 -32.29
CA ARG A 206 -3.27 -0.32 -31.97
C ARG A 206 -3.70 1.15 -31.77
N GLU A 207 -4.61 1.64 -32.60
CA GLU A 207 -5.09 3.03 -32.55
C GLU A 207 -6.22 3.25 -31.52
N TYR A 208 -7.13 2.27 -31.36
CA TYR A 208 -8.22 2.36 -30.37
C TYR A 208 -7.73 2.17 -28.92
N CYS A 209 -6.76 1.28 -28.71
CA CYS A 209 -6.19 1.02 -27.39
C CYS A 209 -5.04 1.94 -27.01
N GLU A 210 -4.55 2.82 -27.87
CA GLU A 210 -3.54 3.82 -27.48
C GLU A 210 -4.07 4.75 -26.38
N GLY A 211 -5.35 5.13 -26.43
CA GLY A 211 -6.02 5.92 -25.39
C GLY A 211 -6.15 5.18 -24.05
N GLU A 212 -6.54 3.90 -24.08
CA GLU A 212 -6.60 3.06 -22.87
C GLU A 212 -5.19 2.74 -22.34
N ARG A 213 -4.20 2.51 -23.21
CA ARG A 213 -2.79 2.28 -22.86
C ARG A 213 -2.19 3.51 -22.16
N GLN A 214 -2.44 4.72 -22.66
CA GLN A 214 -2.02 5.95 -21.98
C GLN A 214 -2.70 6.11 -20.61
N SER A 215 -3.98 5.73 -20.51
CA SER A 215 -4.72 5.77 -19.24
C SER A 215 -4.18 4.77 -18.23
N LEU A 216 -3.85 3.55 -18.66
CA LEU A 216 -3.19 2.52 -17.84
C LEU A 216 -1.79 2.94 -17.41
N LEU A 217 -0.99 3.55 -18.30
CA LEU A 217 0.33 4.09 -17.97
C LEU A 217 0.23 5.21 -16.92
N LYS A 218 -0.70 6.14 -17.08
CA LYS A 218 -0.98 7.19 -16.08
C LYS A 218 -1.38 6.59 -14.73
N PHE A 219 -2.27 5.59 -14.74
CA PHE A 219 -2.68 4.89 -13.52
C PHE A 219 -1.52 4.15 -12.85
N ARG A 220 -0.67 3.46 -13.64
CA ARG A 220 0.57 2.82 -13.15
C ARG A 220 1.52 3.83 -12.52
N GLN A 221 1.72 4.99 -13.15
CA GLN A 221 2.55 6.07 -12.63
C GLN A 221 1.99 6.62 -11.31
N MET A 222 0.67 6.80 -11.24
CA MET A 222 -0.03 7.22 -10.03
C MET A 222 0.19 6.20 -8.90
N LEU A 223 0.01 4.89 -9.15
CA LEU A 223 0.25 3.84 -8.16
C LEU A 223 1.71 3.82 -7.67
N LEU A 224 2.68 3.96 -8.57
CA LEU A 224 4.10 4.02 -8.21
C LEU A 224 4.40 5.22 -7.31
N ASN A 225 3.83 6.39 -7.62
CA ASN A 225 3.97 7.58 -6.78
C ASN A 225 3.32 7.38 -5.41
N ASP A 226 2.17 6.70 -5.36
CA ASP A 226 1.48 6.38 -4.12
C ASP A 226 2.28 5.42 -3.22
N ILE A 227 2.91 4.40 -3.83
CA ILE A 227 3.82 3.47 -3.16
C ILE A 227 5.05 4.23 -2.63
N LYS A 228 5.68 5.09 -3.45
CA LYS A 228 6.83 5.92 -3.04
C LYS A 228 6.45 6.85 -1.88
N LYS A 229 5.29 7.50 -1.94
CA LYS A 229 4.78 8.37 -0.87
C LYS A 229 4.56 7.60 0.43
N LYS A 230 3.95 6.42 0.37
CA LYS A 230 3.76 5.53 1.53
C LYS A 230 5.09 5.06 2.12
N ALA A 231 6.07 4.72 1.27
CA ALA A 231 7.42 4.36 1.71
C ALA A 231 8.12 5.53 2.41
N LEU A 232 8.03 6.74 1.86
CA LEU A 232 8.59 7.95 2.46
C LEU A 232 8.00 8.24 3.85
N ILE A 233 6.67 8.13 4.00
CA ILE A 233 5.98 8.32 5.28
C ILE A 233 6.46 7.29 6.31
N ARG A 234 6.62 6.02 5.90
CA ARG A 234 7.16 4.97 6.80
C ARG A 234 8.59 5.29 7.24
N LEU A 235 9.44 5.76 6.32
CA LEU A 235 10.82 6.13 6.62
C LEU A 235 10.88 7.32 7.60
N GLN A 236 10.03 8.34 7.41
CA GLN A 236 9.92 9.46 8.35
C GLN A 236 9.47 9.01 9.75
N LYS A 237 8.51 8.08 9.84
CA LYS A 237 8.07 7.52 11.13
C LYS A 237 9.19 6.75 11.83
N LEU A 238 10.00 5.99 11.09
CA LEU A 238 11.16 5.29 11.64
C LEU A 238 12.20 6.27 12.16
N GLN A 239 12.53 7.32 11.40
CA GLN A 239 13.46 8.36 11.84
C GLN A 239 12.96 9.10 13.10
N GLN A 240 11.66 9.41 13.17
CA GLN A 240 11.07 10.00 14.38
C GLN A 240 11.16 9.05 15.58
N TYR A 241 10.93 7.75 15.36
CA TYR A 241 11.07 6.74 16.40
C TYR A 241 12.51 6.64 16.93
N GLU A 242 13.50 6.58 16.05
CA GLU A 242 14.93 6.58 16.43
C GLU A 242 15.34 7.83 17.20
N HIS A 243 14.85 9.00 16.75
CA HIS A 243 15.09 10.26 17.45
C HIS A 243 14.47 10.26 18.86
N ASN A 244 13.24 9.75 18.98
CA ASN A 244 12.56 9.63 20.27
C ASN A 244 13.28 8.64 21.21
N GLN A 245 13.76 7.51 20.67
CA GLN A 245 14.57 6.55 21.42
C GLN A 245 15.87 7.18 21.92
N THR A 246 16.56 7.94 21.06
CA THR A 246 17.80 8.64 21.43
C THR A 246 17.56 9.68 22.52
N LYS A 247 16.45 10.44 22.43
CA LYS A 247 16.05 11.40 23.47
C LYS A 247 15.74 10.70 24.79
N PHE A 248 14.96 9.63 24.74
CA PHE A 248 14.63 8.83 25.92
C PHE A 248 15.89 8.28 26.59
N TRP A 249 16.82 7.73 25.80
CA TRP A 249 18.08 7.19 26.29
C TRP A 249 18.95 8.26 26.95
N LYS A 250 19.08 9.46 26.36
CA LYS A 250 19.77 10.60 26.96
C LYS A 250 19.13 11.04 28.28
N HIS A 251 17.80 11.09 28.35
CA HIS A 251 17.09 11.42 29.58
C HIS A 251 17.32 10.37 30.66
N TRP A 252 17.19 9.09 30.31
CA TRP A 252 17.46 7.98 31.21
C TRP A 252 18.89 8.03 31.74
N GLN A 253 19.88 8.23 30.87
CA GLN A 253 21.29 8.36 31.25
C GLN A 253 21.55 9.55 32.19
N LYS A 254 20.91 10.69 31.94
CA LYS A 254 21.00 11.86 32.84
C LYS A 254 20.43 11.55 34.22
N HIS A 255 19.29 10.85 34.26
CA HIS A 255 18.64 10.44 35.50
C HIS A 255 19.50 9.44 36.29
N THR A 256 20.03 8.41 35.64
CA THR A 256 20.92 7.43 36.30
C THR A 256 22.21 8.08 36.79
N ASN A 257 22.84 8.96 36.00
CA ASN A 257 24.03 9.68 36.43
C ASN A 257 23.74 10.59 37.63
N SER A 258 22.59 11.27 37.64
CA SER A 258 22.14 12.07 38.78
C SER A 258 21.95 11.20 40.04
N GLN A 259 21.34 10.01 39.91
CA GLN A 259 21.21 9.09 41.03
C GLN A 259 22.56 8.58 41.57
N VAL A 260 23.48 8.22 40.68
CA VAL A 260 24.84 7.78 41.06
C VAL A 260 25.58 8.92 41.78
N GLN A 261 25.48 10.15 41.26
CA GLN A 261 26.10 11.32 41.89
C GLN A 261 25.49 11.60 43.27
N ASN A 262 24.16 11.59 43.40
CA ASN A 262 23.49 11.80 44.68
C ASN A 262 23.91 10.75 45.72
N ARG A 263 24.08 9.49 45.31
CA ARG A 263 24.55 8.42 46.20
C ARG A 263 26.01 8.61 46.59
N ALA A 264 26.87 9.04 45.68
CA ALA A 264 28.25 9.39 45.99
C ALA A 264 28.32 10.53 47.01
N ASP A 265 27.55 11.59 46.81
CA ASP A 265 27.48 12.75 47.72
C ASP A 265 26.93 12.37 49.10
N GLU A 266 26.00 11.42 49.16
CA GLU A 266 25.49 10.86 50.42
C GLU A 266 26.57 10.06 51.17
N LEU A 267 27.31 9.19 50.48
CA LEU A 267 28.42 8.43 51.07
C LEU A 267 29.54 9.34 51.59
N VAL A 268 29.87 10.40 50.85
CA VAL A 268 30.83 11.41 51.32
C VAL A 268 30.33 12.09 52.60
N ARG A 269 29.05 12.49 52.66
CA ARG A 269 28.45 13.06 53.87
C ARG A 269 28.48 12.10 55.06
N GLU A 270 28.13 10.83 54.86
CA GLU A 270 28.22 9.80 55.90
C GLU A 270 29.65 9.63 56.42
N HIS A 271 30.63 9.64 55.52
CA HIS A 271 32.05 9.52 55.88
C HIS A 271 32.53 10.72 56.69
N VAL A 272 32.16 11.94 56.30
CA VAL A 272 32.47 13.17 57.05
C VAL A 272 31.88 13.11 58.46
N LEU A 273 30.60 12.75 58.59
CA LEU A 273 29.94 12.61 59.90
C LEU A 273 30.58 11.51 60.76
N LYS A 274 31.04 10.41 60.16
CA LYS A 274 31.79 9.36 60.87
C LYS A 274 33.14 9.89 61.37
N TYR A 275 33.86 10.63 60.55
CA TYR A 275 35.13 11.24 60.92
C TYR A 275 34.96 12.25 62.07
N GLU A 276 33.96 13.12 62.00
CA GLU A 276 33.65 14.08 63.08
C GLU A 276 33.29 13.38 64.39
N ARG A 277 32.49 12.30 64.34
CA ARG A 277 32.21 11.47 65.53
C ARG A 277 33.48 10.88 66.13
N CYS A 278 34.36 10.31 65.32
CA CYS A 278 35.65 9.78 65.79
C CYS A 278 36.53 10.88 66.40
N LYS A 279 36.57 12.07 65.79
CA LYS A 279 37.29 13.24 66.30
C LYS A 279 36.76 13.67 67.67
N ASN A 280 35.44 13.81 67.81
CA ASN A 280 34.80 14.20 69.07
C ASN A 280 35.03 13.17 70.18
N ILE A 281 34.98 11.87 69.85
CA ILE A 281 35.29 10.79 70.80
C ILE A 281 36.75 10.89 71.27
N LYS A 282 37.69 11.13 70.35
CA LYS A 282 39.11 11.31 70.67
C LYS A 282 39.33 12.50 71.60
N GLU A 283 38.76 13.65 71.27
CA GLU A 283 38.84 14.86 72.11
C GLU A 283 38.26 14.63 73.50
N TYR A 284 37.13 13.92 73.61
CA TYR A 284 36.54 13.54 74.89
C TYR A 284 37.45 12.60 75.70
N MET A 285 38.05 11.58 75.06
CA MET A 285 38.99 10.68 75.70
C MET A 285 40.23 11.43 76.21
N ASP A 286 40.79 12.33 75.40
CA ASP A 286 41.95 13.14 75.76
C ASP A 286 41.63 14.04 76.98
N LEU A 287 40.45 14.67 77.00
CA LEU A 287 39.96 15.44 78.14
C LEU A 287 39.76 14.58 79.40
N SER A 288 39.23 13.36 79.24
CA SER A 288 39.04 12.41 80.35
C SER A 288 40.38 11.98 80.95
N LEU A 289 41.36 11.62 80.11
CA LEU A 289 42.71 11.28 80.52
C LEU A 289 43.40 12.45 81.22
N TYR A 290 43.24 13.68 80.71
CA TYR A 290 43.74 14.89 81.36
C TYR A 290 43.15 15.07 82.77
N ARG A 291 41.82 14.90 82.92
CA ARG A 291 41.15 14.96 84.24
C ARG A 291 41.65 13.88 85.19
N GLN A 292 41.84 12.65 84.71
CA GLN A 292 42.37 11.55 85.51
C GLN A 292 43.80 11.83 86.00
N ARG A 293 44.69 12.33 85.13
CA ARG A 293 46.04 12.74 85.52
C ARG A 293 46.01 13.82 86.60
N LYS A 294 45.19 14.86 86.41
CA LYS A 294 45.05 15.95 87.39
C LYS A 294 44.52 15.45 88.74
N MET A 295 43.55 14.52 88.74
CA MET A 295 43.07 13.86 89.95
C MET A 295 44.18 13.03 90.60
N GLY A 296 44.96 12.28 89.81
CA GLY A 296 46.13 11.54 90.26
C GLY A 296 47.16 12.45 90.95
N ASP A 297 47.47 13.60 90.36
CA ASP A 297 48.38 14.59 90.93
C ASP A 297 47.86 15.15 92.26
N VAL A 298 46.55 15.41 92.37
CA VAL A 298 45.92 15.86 93.62
C VAL A 298 45.99 14.78 94.69
N VAL A 299 45.69 13.52 94.35
CA VAL A 299 45.80 12.39 95.28
C VAL A 299 47.24 12.19 95.73
N GLN A 300 48.21 12.27 94.81
CA GLN A 300 49.63 12.13 95.10
C GLN A 300 50.13 13.25 96.03
N LYS A 301 49.80 14.51 95.73
CA LYS A 301 50.07 15.65 96.63
C LYS A 301 49.43 15.45 98.00
N GLY A 302 48.21 14.92 98.05
CA GLY A 302 47.53 14.58 99.29
C GLY A 302 48.27 13.52 100.12
N LYS A 303 48.76 12.45 99.47
CA LYS A 303 49.60 11.41 100.09
C LYS A 303 50.89 11.98 100.65
N GLU A 304 51.62 12.77 99.85
CA GLU A 304 52.87 13.42 100.27
C GLU A 304 52.63 14.35 101.48
N GLN A 305 51.55 15.13 101.47
CA GLN A 305 51.16 15.96 102.61
C GLN A 305 50.84 15.12 103.84
N HIS A 306 50.13 14.00 103.69
CA HIS A 306 49.81 13.09 104.79
C HIS A 306 51.06 12.43 105.37
N GLU A 307 51.96 11.90 104.52
CA GLU A 307 53.24 11.34 104.96
C GLU A 307 54.11 12.37 105.67
N ASN A 308 54.15 13.61 105.15
CA ASN A 308 54.88 14.70 105.79
C ASN A 308 54.27 15.06 107.16
N LYS A 309 52.94 15.04 107.29
CA LYS A 309 52.26 15.20 108.60
C LYS A 309 52.60 14.04 109.54
N LEU A 310 52.58 12.79 109.06
CA LEU A 310 52.92 11.61 109.84
C LEU A 310 54.37 11.68 110.34
N LYS A 311 55.33 11.98 109.45
CA LYS A 311 56.75 12.20 109.79
C LYS A 311 56.92 13.30 110.85
N LYS A 312 56.20 14.43 110.71
CA LYS A 312 56.20 15.50 111.73
C LYS A 312 55.64 15.03 113.08
N SER A 313 54.52 14.29 113.09
CA SER A 313 53.94 13.72 114.31
C SER A 313 54.87 12.70 114.97
N MET A 314 55.48 11.81 114.19
CA MET A 314 56.48 10.84 114.66
C MET A 314 57.70 11.53 115.27
N ARG A 315 58.21 12.60 114.66
CA ARG A 315 59.28 13.43 115.25
C ARG A 315 58.87 14.03 116.60
N LYS A 316 57.64 14.56 116.72
CA LYS A 316 57.11 15.09 118.00
C LYS A 316 56.98 14.01 119.07
N VAL A 317 56.50 12.82 118.71
CA VAL A 317 56.42 11.67 119.62
C VAL A 317 57.83 11.24 120.05
N GLY A 318 58.76 11.11 119.10
CA GLY A 318 60.17 10.81 119.39
C GLY A 318 60.82 11.82 120.35
N GLN A 319 60.59 13.12 120.14
CA GLN A 319 61.03 14.17 121.07
C GLN A 319 60.42 14.00 122.48
N ARG A 320 59.12 13.69 122.58
CA ARG A 320 58.46 13.44 123.87
C ARG A 320 58.98 12.19 124.57
N VAL A 321 59.25 11.12 123.82
CA VAL A 321 59.86 9.90 124.36
C VAL A 321 61.27 10.20 124.86
N CYS A 322 62.09 10.91 124.08
CA CYS A 322 63.44 11.32 124.46
C CYS A 322 63.46 12.15 125.76
N LEU A 323 62.54 13.12 125.89
CA LEU A 323 62.35 13.93 127.09
C LEU A 323 61.84 13.13 128.30
N LYS A 324 61.06 12.06 128.08
CA LYS A 324 60.64 11.15 129.15
C LYS A 324 61.77 10.22 129.60
N SER A 325 62.58 9.70 128.67
CA SER A 325 63.78 8.91 129.01
C SER A 325 64.82 9.74 129.77
N GLN A 326 64.93 11.05 129.50
CA GLN A 326 65.75 11.97 130.30
C GLN A 326 65.20 12.23 131.72
N ARG A 327 63.91 11.96 131.99
CA ARG A 327 63.32 12.06 133.33
C ARG A 327 63.37 10.77 134.14
N GLN A 328 63.66 9.62 133.52
CA GLN A 328 63.70 8.31 134.20
C GLN A 328 65.10 7.83 134.60
N TYR A 329 66.15 8.59 134.26
CA TYR A 329 67.49 8.38 134.80
C TYR A 329 67.95 9.65 135.54
N PRO A 330 67.72 9.77 136.86
CA PRO A 330 68.59 10.59 137.68
C PRO A 330 69.97 9.91 137.68
N LEU A 331 70.90 10.42 136.86
CA LEU A 331 72.31 10.05 136.97
C LEU A 331 72.88 10.70 138.24
N SER A 332 72.62 10.01 139.35
CA SER A 332 73.45 10.00 140.53
C SER A 332 74.79 9.35 140.18
N ALA A 333 75.83 10.17 140.11
CA ALA A 333 77.20 9.91 140.59
C ALA A 333 78.11 10.95 139.91
N THR A 334 78.56 12.00 140.62
CA THR A 334 79.84 12.04 141.35
C THR A 334 81.00 11.48 140.51
N CYS A 335 82.11 12.18 140.29
CA CYS A 335 82.94 12.95 141.23
C CYS A 335 84.19 13.44 140.44
N PRO A 336 85.20 14.17 140.98
CA PRO A 336 85.27 15.13 142.10
C PRO A 336 85.92 16.50 141.71
N TYR A 337 85.81 17.49 142.62
CA TYR A 337 86.67 18.68 142.89
C TYR A 337 87.15 19.62 141.75
N SER A 338 86.58 20.83 141.69
CA SER A 338 87.23 22.14 142.00
C SER A 338 86.24 23.29 141.85
#